data_AF-A0A358PBE5-F1
#
_entry.id   AF-A0A358PBE5-F1
#
_cell.length_a   1.000
_cell.length_b   1.000
_cell.length_c   1.000
_cell.angle_alpha   90.00
_cell.angle_beta   90.00
_cell.angle_gamma   90.00
#
_symmetry.space_group_name_H-M   'P 1'
#
loop_
_entity.id
_entity.type
_entity.pdbx_description
1 polymer ?
#
loop_
_entity_poly.entity_id
_entity_poly.type
_entity_poly.pdbx_seq_one_letter_code
_entity_poly.pdbx_strand_id
1 'polypeptide(L)'
;RAVPRRIRDLGAPRGSLCHTPDGNIDIDALKAQAAAWPGLKNMDLAIDVTCDNAHDWRQGSWQMDKSSHLETPSKYKVVAMDFGCKHNILRSLEDAGCAVHVVPAQATADEIMALQPDGVFLSNGP
;
A
#
# COMPACT_ATOMS: atom_id res chain seq x y z
N ARG A 1 -3.15 -19.58 -18.84
CA ARG A 1 -4.50 -19.10 -19.26
C ARG A 1 -5.65 -19.63 -18.41
N ALA A 2 -5.57 -20.83 -17.82
CA ALA A 2 -6.68 -21.43 -17.06
C ALA A 2 -7.10 -20.61 -15.82
N VAL A 3 -6.13 -20.12 -15.03
CA VAL A 3 -6.42 -19.37 -13.79
C VAL A 3 -7.18 -18.05 -14.03
N PRO A 4 -6.75 -17.14 -14.93
CA PRO A 4 -7.52 -15.93 -15.21
C PRO A 4 -8.94 -16.18 -15.71
N ARG A 5 -9.16 -17.21 -16.55
CA ARG A 5 -10.51 -17.60 -17.00
C ARG A 5 -11.40 -18.00 -15.82
N ARG A 6 -10.86 -18.83 -14.92
CA ARG A 6 -11.61 -19.29 -13.74
C ARG A 6 -11.96 -18.13 -12.80
N ILE A 7 -11.03 -17.20 -12.57
CA ILE A 7 -11.27 -16.01 -11.74
C ILE A 7 -12.36 -15.13 -12.36
N ARG A 8 -12.32 -14.93 -13.68
CA ARG A 8 -13.31 -14.12 -14.38
C ARG A 8 -14.71 -14.73 -14.32
N ASP A 9 -14.81 -16.03 -14.51
CA ASP A 9 -16.10 -16.71 -14.64
C ASP A 9 -16.71 -17.08 -13.28
N LEU A 10 -15.89 -17.28 -12.22
CA LEU A 10 -16.32 -17.76 -10.89
C LEU A 10 -15.97 -16.83 -9.71
N GLY A 11 -15.29 -15.71 -9.95
CA GLY A 11 -14.76 -14.83 -8.91
C GLY A 11 -13.40 -15.29 -8.36
N ALA A 12 -12.81 -14.45 -7.50
CA ALA A 12 -11.49 -14.71 -6.91
C ALA A 12 -11.53 -15.93 -5.96
N PRO A 13 -10.80 -17.03 -6.24
CA PRO A 13 -10.75 -18.18 -5.37
C PRO A 13 -9.80 -17.91 -4.21
N ARG A 14 -9.98 -18.67 -3.13
CA ARG A 14 -8.94 -18.85 -2.11
C ARG A 14 -7.91 -19.86 -2.64
N GLY A 15 -6.64 -19.67 -2.32
CA GLY A 15 -5.57 -20.53 -2.84
C GLY A 15 -4.37 -20.59 -1.90
N SER A 16 -3.64 -21.69 -2.01
CA SER A 16 -2.38 -21.95 -1.31
C SER A 16 -1.29 -22.26 -2.33
N LEU A 17 -0.10 -21.73 -2.12
CA LEU A 17 1.08 -22.05 -2.92
C LEU A 17 2.09 -22.77 -2.02
N CYS A 18 2.64 -23.89 -2.50
CA CYS A 18 3.59 -24.72 -1.77
C CYS A 18 4.82 -24.99 -2.63
N HIS A 19 5.99 -24.96 -2.01
CA HIS A 19 7.26 -25.33 -2.63
C HIS A 19 8.02 -26.27 -1.71
N THR A 20 8.21 -27.51 -2.16
CA THR A 20 8.88 -28.59 -1.44
C THR A 20 9.96 -29.18 -2.33
N PRO A 21 11.26 -28.87 -2.11
CA PRO A 21 12.35 -29.34 -2.96
C PRO A 21 12.48 -30.87 -3.05
N ASP A 22 12.02 -31.58 -2.03
CA ASP A 22 11.97 -33.04 -1.91
C ASP A 22 10.74 -33.67 -2.60
N GLY A 23 9.83 -32.86 -3.13
CA GLY A 23 8.65 -33.31 -3.90
C GLY A 23 7.48 -33.83 -3.08
N ASN A 24 7.58 -33.82 -1.75
CA ASN A 24 6.53 -34.27 -0.85
C ASN A 24 5.44 -33.20 -0.69
N ILE A 25 4.50 -33.16 -1.64
CA ILE A 25 3.38 -32.21 -1.62
C ILE A 25 2.11 -32.89 -1.08
N ASP A 26 1.67 -32.46 0.09
CA ASP A 26 0.38 -32.84 0.65
C ASP A 26 -0.73 -31.95 0.07
N ILE A 27 -1.40 -32.45 -0.97
CA ILE A 27 -2.46 -31.72 -1.67
C ILE A 27 -3.68 -31.50 -0.77
N ASP A 28 -4.00 -32.45 0.12
CA ASP A 28 -5.22 -32.37 0.92
C ASP A 28 -5.04 -31.41 2.09
N ALA A 29 -3.85 -31.37 2.70
CA ALA A 29 -3.49 -30.32 3.66
C ALA A 29 -3.58 -28.92 3.03
N LEU A 30 -3.09 -28.75 1.81
CA LEU A 30 -3.13 -27.46 1.10
C LEU A 30 -4.57 -27.02 0.78
N LYS A 31 -5.43 -27.94 0.35
CA LYS A 31 -6.86 -27.64 0.15
C LYS A 31 -7.53 -27.23 1.46
N ALA A 32 -7.23 -27.93 2.55
CA ALA A 32 -7.76 -27.61 3.87
C ALA A 32 -7.33 -26.21 4.32
N GLN A 33 -6.04 -25.86 4.13
CA GLN A 33 -5.51 -24.53 4.43
C GLN A 33 -6.22 -23.44 3.62
N ALA A 34 -6.37 -23.62 2.31
CA ALA A 34 -7.06 -22.66 1.45
C ALA A 34 -8.55 -22.50 1.82
N ALA A 35 -9.22 -23.59 2.23
CA ALA A 35 -10.61 -23.57 2.67
C ALA A 35 -10.79 -22.96 4.07
N ALA A 36 -9.78 -23.04 4.94
CA ALA A 36 -9.80 -22.49 6.28
C ALA A 36 -9.54 -20.97 6.32
N TRP A 37 -8.95 -20.39 5.27
CA TRP A 37 -8.66 -18.95 5.24
C TRP A 37 -9.97 -18.13 5.27
N PRO A 38 -10.10 -17.18 6.23
CA PRO A 38 -11.35 -16.46 6.50
C PRO A 38 -11.76 -15.49 5.37
N GLY A 39 -10.84 -15.17 4.46
CA GLY A 39 -11.07 -14.18 3.40
C GLY A 39 -10.73 -12.75 3.84
N LEU A 40 -10.82 -11.81 2.90
CA LEU A 40 -10.50 -10.39 3.12
C LEU A 40 -11.67 -9.59 3.72
N LYS A 41 -12.89 -10.13 3.68
CA LYS A 41 -14.09 -9.38 4.07
C LYS A 41 -14.03 -9.06 5.56
N ASN A 42 -14.15 -7.77 5.89
CA ASN A 42 -14.08 -7.21 7.25
C ASN A 42 -12.71 -7.35 7.93
N MET A 43 -11.63 -7.60 7.18
CA MET A 43 -10.27 -7.60 7.72
C MET A 43 -9.68 -6.20 7.56
N ASP A 44 -9.31 -5.56 8.66
CA ASP A 44 -8.64 -4.25 8.64
C ASP A 44 -7.14 -4.45 8.39
N LEU A 45 -6.79 -4.59 7.12
CA LEU A 45 -5.41 -4.79 6.70
C LEU A 45 -4.62 -3.48 6.62
N ALA A 46 -5.28 -2.32 6.64
CA ALA A 46 -4.59 -1.02 6.58
C ALA A 46 -3.73 -0.80 7.83
N ILE A 47 -4.20 -1.26 8.99
CA ILE A 47 -3.48 -1.19 10.26
C ILE A 47 -2.21 -2.03 10.26
N ASP A 48 -2.19 -3.13 9.50
CA ASP A 48 -1.03 -4.02 9.41
C ASP A 48 0.07 -3.51 8.46
N VAL A 49 -0.27 -2.57 7.56
CA VAL A 49 0.63 -2.10 6.50
C VAL A 49 0.95 -0.60 6.57
N THR A 50 0.38 0.11 7.53
CA THR A 50 0.66 1.53 7.78
C THR A 50 2.09 1.74 8.30
N CYS A 51 2.61 2.96 8.19
CA CYS A 51 3.92 3.30 8.73
C CYS A 51 3.93 3.30 10.27
N ASP A 52 5.05 2.87 10.86
CA ASP A 52 5.20 2.86 12.33
C ASP A 52 5.26 4.27 12.93
N ASN A 53 5.90 5.20 12.21
CA ASN A 53 6.13 6.57 12.65
C ASN A 53 5.88 7.56 11.53
N ALA A 54 5.33 8.72 11.90
CA ALA A 54 5.16 9.84 10.99
C ALA A 54 6.52 10.32 10.46
N HIS A 55 6.59 10.63 9.18
CA HIS A 55 7.84 11.02 8.52
C HIS A 55 7.59 11.89 7.29
N ASP A 56 8.60 12.66 6.91
CA ASP A 56 8.56 13.42 5.66
C ASP A 56 8.94 12.53 4.48
N TRP A 57 8.18 12.63 3.40
CA TRP A 57 8.58 12.12 2.11
C TRP A 57 9.33 13.22 1.34
N ARG A 58 10.38 12.87 0.59
CA ARG A 58 11.29 13.84 -0.07
C ARG A 58 11.69 13.44 -1.49
N GLN A 59 11.10 12.39 -2.04
CA GLN A 59 11.47 11.86 -3.36
C GLN A 59 10.38 12.17 -4.38
N GLY A 60 10.70 12.89 -5.44
CA GLY A 60 9.84 12.99 -6.64
C GLY A 60 9.92 11.75 -7.53
N SER A 61 9.37 11.82 -8.75
CA SER A 61 9.47 10.73 -9.73
C SER A 61 10.91 10.44 -10.13
N TRP A 62 11.22 9.17 -10.41
CA TRP A 62 12.56 8.75 -10.86
C TRP A 62 12.83 9.21 -12.31
N GLN A 63 13.98 9.86 -12.53
CA GLN A 63 14.46 10.33 -13.83
C GLN A 63 15.58 9.42 -14.33
N MET A 64 15.29 8.57 -15.33
CA MET A 64 16.23 7.57 -15.85
C MET A 64 17.49 8.20 -16.46
N ASP A 65 17.34 9.33 -17.15
CA ASP A 65 18.41 10.08 -17.81
C ASP A 65 19.41 10.68 -16.81
N LYS A 66 18.93 11.07 -15.63
CA LYS A 66 19.75 11.70 -14.58
C LYS A 66 20.15 10.75 -13.46
N SER A 67 19.56 9.54 -13.43
CA SER A 67 19.73 8.59 -12.34
C SER A 67 19.46 9.21 -10.96
N SER A 68 18.42 10.05 -10.87
CA SER A 68 18.04 10.77 -9.67
C SER A 68 16.52 10.92 -9.58
N HIS A 69 16.01 11.32 -8.42
CA HIS A 69 14.63 11.75 -8.28
C HIS A 69 14.45 13.19 -8.79
N LEU A 70 13.26 13.52 -9.29
CA LEU A 70 12.86 14.88 -9.62
C LEU A 70 12.82 15.70 -8.32
N GLU A 71 13.45 16.86 -8.35
CA GLU A 71 13.36 17.85 -7.28
C GLU A 71 12.43 18.98 -7.73
N THR A 72 11.36 19.19 -6.98
CA THR A 72 10.38 20.26 -7.25
C THR A 72 10.26 21.13 -6.00
N PRO A 73 10.38 22.47 -6.12
CA PRO A 73 10.18 23.36 -4.99
C PRO A 73 8.77 23.20 -4.41
N SER A 74 8.69 22.86 -3.13
CA SER A 74 7.42 22.69 -2.43
C SER A 74 6.71 24.04 -2.22
N LYS A 75 5.41 24.05 -2.45
CA LYS A 75 4.50 25.19 -2.30
C LYS A 75 3.35 24.91 -1.33
N TYR A 76 2.93 23.65 -1.22
CA TYR A 76 1.80 23.24 -0.40
C TYR A 76 2.25 22.21 0.63
N LYS A 77 1.70 22.26 1.83
CA LYS A 77 1.88 21.24 2.86
C LYS A 77 0.75 20.22 2.78
N VAL A 78 1.08 18.96 2.49
CA VAL A 78 0.10 17.88 2.42
C VAL A 78 0.39 16.86 3.50
N VAL A 79 -0.61 16.55 4.32
CA VAL A 79 -0.53 15.42 5.26
C VAL A 79 -1.17 14.20 4.59
N ALA A 80 -0.39 13.13 4.42
CA ALA A 80 -0.84 11.89 3.81
C ALA A 80 -1.07 10.81 4.89
N MET A 81 -2.30 10.35 5.04
CA MET A 81 -2.61 9.19 5.89
C MET A 81 -2.22 7.90 5.17
N ASP A 82 -1.38 7.10 5.81
CA ASP A 82 -0.86 5.87 5.25
C ASP A 82 -1.74 4.67 5.61
N PHE A 83 -2.51 4.19 4.64
CA PHE A 83 -3.27 2.94 4.72
C PHE A 83 -2.59 1.79 3.95
N GLY A 84 -1.30 1.91 3.63
CA GLY A 84 -0.59 1.06 2.67
C GLY A 84 -0.24 1.81 1.38
N CYS A 85 0.20 3.06 1.53
CA CYS A 85 0.40 4.01 0.46
C CYS A 85 1.49 3.55 -0.51
N LYS A 86 1.17 3.54 -1.81
CA LYS A 86 2.19 3.34 -2.83
C LYS A 86 3.12 4.55 -2.89
N HIS A 87 4.43 4.31 -2.83
CA HIS A 87 5.44 5.37 -2.94
C HIS A 87 5.26 6.27 -4.17
N ASN A 88 4.76 5.72 -5.29
CA ASN A 88 4.59 6.51 -6.51
C ASN A 88 3.53 7.62 -6.37
N ILE A 89 2.57 7.47 -5.47
CA ILE A 89 1.58 8.52 -5.18
C ILE A 89 2.29 9.68 -4.46
N LEU A 90 3.11 9.37 -3.45
CA LEU A 90 3.90 10.36 -2.71
C LEU A 90 4.86 11.11 -3.66
N ARG A 91 5.48 10.38 -4.59
CA ARG A 91 6.31 10.97 -5.67
C ARG A 91 5.51 11.94 -6.53
N SER A 92 4.31 11.57 -6.97
CA SER A 92 3.46 12.45 -7.77
C SER A 92 2.99 13.69 -7.00
N LEU A 93 2.81 13.60 -5.69
CA LEU A 93 2.52 14.76 -4.83
C LEU A 93 3.74 15.69 -4.72
N GLU A 94 4.93 15.15 -4.48
CA GLU A 94 6.19 15.92 -4.50
C GLU A 94 6.41 16.61 -5.86
N ASP A 95 6.21 15.90 -6.97
CA ASP A 95 6.31 16.46 -8.32
C ASP A 95 5.30 17.60 -8.57
N ALA A 96 4.15 17.58 -7.89
CA ALA A 96 3.15 18.64 -7.94
C ALA A 96 3.49 19.83 -7.00
N GLY A 97 4.62 19.79 -6.30
CA GLY A 97 5.04 20.81 -5.36
C GLY A 97 4.40 20.69 -3.98
N CYS A 98 4.00 19.49 -3.56
CA CYS A 98 3.52 19.24 -2.19
C CYS A 98 4.69 18.76 -1.34
N ALA A 99 4.99 19.44 -0.23
CA ALA A 99 5.80 18.88 0.85
C ALA A 99 4.94 17.88 1.63
N VAL A 100 5.22 16.60 1.44
CA VAL A 100 4.36 15.54 1.99
C VAL A 100 4.86 15.07 3.35
N HIS A 101 3.97 15.13 4.35
CA HIS A 101 4.18 14.55 5.67
C HIS A 101 3.27 13.33 5.82
N VAL A 102 3.84 12.14 5.94
CA VAL A 102 3.12 10.88 6.04
C VAL A 102 2.84 10.59 7.51
N VAL A 103 1.60 10.22 7.83
CA VAL A 103 1.16 9.86 9.19
C VAL A 103 0.54 8.45 9.22
N PRO A 104 0.61 7.73 10.36
CA PRO A 104 -0.01 6.41 10.50
C PRO A 104 -1.53 6.43 10.29
N ALA A 105 -2.11 5.28 9.98
CA ALA A 105 -3.54 5.08 9.75
C ALA A 105 -4.41 5.51 10.95
N GLN A 106 -3.87 5.45 12.16
CA GLN A 106 -4.54 5.78 13.41
C GLN A 106 -4.41 7.25 13.81
N ALA A 107 -3.68 8.06 13.02
CA ALA A 107 -3.54 9.49 13.29
C ALA A 107 -4.91 10.17 13.38
N THR A 108 -5.11 10.92 14.45
CA THR A 108 -6.37 11.60 14.72
C THR A 108 -6.49 12.88 13.90
N ALA A 109 -7.72 13.34 13.71
CA ALA A 109 -7.98 14.61 13.04
C ALA A 109 -7.26 15.78 13.74
N ASP A 110 -7.22 15.79 15.07
CA ASP A 110 -6.56 16.85 15.84
C ASP A 110 -5.04 16.84 15.62
N GLU A 111 -4.39 15.68 15.60
CA GLU A 111 -2.97 15.54 15.28
C GLU A 111 -2.66 16.01 13.85
N ILE A 112 -3.50 15.64 12.88
CA ILE A 112 -3.35 16.07 11.48
C ILE A 112 -3.53 17.60 11.36
N MET A 113 -4.55 18.16 11.99
CA MET A 113 -4.83 19.60 11.92
C MET A 113 -3.79 20.44 12.68
N ALA A 114 -3.17 19.89 13.73
CA ALA A 114 -2.06 20.54 14.42
C ALA A 114 -0.83 20.75 13.51
N LEU A 115 -0.70 19.95 12.45
CA LEU A 115 0.32 20.15 11.41
C LEU A 115 -0.02 21.29 10.45
N GLN A 116 -1.20 21.92 10.54
CA GLN A 116 -1.63 23.01 9.66
C GLN A 116 -1.46 22.69 8.16
N PRO A 117 -2.03 21.58 7.66
CA PRO A 117 -1.92 21.21 6.26
C PRO A 117 -2.72 22.17 5.35
N ASP A 118 -2.20 22.40 4.14
CA ASP A 118 -2.98 22.98 3.04
C ASP A 118 -3.94 21.94 2.44
N GLY A 119 -3.63 20.65 2.60
CA GLY A 119 -4.50 19.55 2.17
C GLY A 119 -4.20 18.24 2.92
N VAL A 120 -5.22 17.40 3.01
CA VAL A 120 -5.10 16.04 3.57
C VAL A 120 -5.33 15.03 2.45
N PHE A 121 -4.43 14.06 2.35
CA PHE A 121 -4.51 12.97 1.38
C PHE A 121 -4.78 11.65 2.10
N LEU A 122 -5.74 10.87 1.61
CA LEU A 122 -6.05 9.53 2.10
C LEU A 122 -5.50 8.53 1.09
N SER A 123 -4.52 7.71 1.50
CA SER A 123 -3.87 6.81 0.56
C SER A 123 -4.75 5.64 0.12
N ASN A 124 -4.26 4.91 -0.88
CA ASN A 124 -4.73 3.56 -1.13
C ASN A 124 -4.41 2.64 0.06
N GLY A 125 -5.06 1.49 0.09
CA GLY A 125 -4.74 0.40 1.00
C GLY A 125 -4.97 -0.97 0.38
N PRO A 126 -4.70 -2.04 1.14
CA PRO A 126 -4.97 -3.42 0.78
C PRO A 126 -6.46 -3.74 0.60
#